data_AF-A0A3B9IGD8-F1
#
_entry.id   AF-A0A3B9IGD8-F1
#
_cell.length_a   1.000
_cell.length_b   1.000
_cell.length_c   1.000
_cell.angle_alpha   90.00
_cell.angle_beta   90.00
_cell.angle_gamma   90.00
#
_symmetry.space_group_name_H-M   'P 1'
#
loop_
_entity.id
_entity.type
_entity.pdbx_description
1 polymer ?
#
loop_
_entity_poly.entity_id
_entity_poly.type
_entity_poly.pdbx_seq_one_letter_code
_entity_poly.pdbx_strand_id
1 'polypeptide(L)' 'RHNRTLRAAIAARSNLPVAPVDEVGLDGDALEAQAFAVLAVRAADGLALSYASTTATDGAVTGGALHRAQVVGQVSGRNR' A
#
# COMPACT_ATOMS: atom_id res chain seq x y z
N ARG A 1 -6.00 -8.12 -13.76
CA ARG A 1 -5.08 -9.13 -14.36
C ARG A 1 -5.75 -10.18 -15.27
N HIS A 2 -7.08 -10.32 -15.26
CA HIS A 2 -7.78 -11.42 -15.94
C HIS A 2 -8.04 -11.22 -17.45
N ASN A 3 -7.88 -10.01 -17.99
CA ASN A 3 -8.08 -9.76 -19.41
C ASN A 3 -6.93 -10.36 -20.24
N ARG A 4 -7.21 -11.51 -20.88
CA ARG A 4 -6.23 -12.26 -21.68
C ARG A 4 -5.74 -11.47 -22.90
N THR A 5 -6.63 -10.75 -23.58
CA THR A 5 -6.29 -9.95 -24.77
C THR A 5 -5.31 -8.84 -24.42
N LEU A 6 -5.58 -8.07 -23.36
CA LEU A 6 -4.68 -7.02 -22.90
C LEU A 6 -3.33 -7.59 -22.44
N ARG A 7 -3.33 -8.70 -21.70
CA ARG A 7 -2.09 -9.33 -21.24
C ARG A 7 -1.20 -9.80 -22.40
N ALA A 8 -1.80 -10.42 -23.43
CA ALA A 8 -1.08 -10.83 -24.63
C ALA A 8 -0.52 -9.62 -25.40
N ALA A 9 -1.31 -8.55 -25.53
CA ALA A 9 -0.86 -7.32 -26.19
C ALA A 9 0.29 -6.62 -25.43
N ILE A 10 0.23 -6.55 -24.10
CA ILE A 10 1.31 -6.00 -23.27
C ILE A 10 2.60 -6.81 -23.48
N ALA A 11 2.53 -8.14 -23.39
CA ALA A 11 3.69 -9.01 -23.57
C ALA A 11 4.33 -8.84 -24.96
N ALA A 12 3.51 -8.79 -26.02
CA ALA A 12 4.01 -8.61 -27.39
C ALA A 12 4.67 -7.24 -27.60
N ARG A 13 4.17 -6.18 -26.96
CA ARG A 13 4.67 -4.80 -27.16
C ARG A 13 5.83 -4.43 -26.25
N SER A 14 5.88 -5.00 -25.05
CA SER A 14 7.01 -4.77 -24.13
C SER A 14 8.22 -5.62 -24.48
N ASN A 15 8.03 -6.73 -25.22
CA ASN A 15 9.04 -7.76 -25.43
C ASN A 15 9.63 -8.28 -24.10
N LEU A 16 8.80 -8.31 -23.05
CA LEU A 16 9.14 -8.78 -21.70
C LEU A 16 8.14 -9.84 -21.25
N PRO A 17 8.55 -10.79 -20.38
CA PRO A 17 7.63 -11.69 -19.72
C PRO A 17 6.57 -10.91 -18.92
N VAL A 18 5.31 -11.34 -19.03
CA VAL A 18 4.19 -10.78 -18.26
C VAL A 18 3.57 -11.87 -17.42
N ALA A 19 3.67 -11.74 -16.10
CA ALA A 19 3.14 -12.67 -15.12
C ALA A 19 2.15 -11.95 -14.16
N PRO A 20 1.15 -12.65 -13.63
CA PRO A 20 0.36 -12.17 -12.50
C PRO A 20 1.20 -12.04 -11.23
N VAL A 21 0.82 -11.12 -10.35
CA VAL A 21 1.52 -10.89 -9.08
C VAL A 21 1.38 -12.07 -8.10
N ASP A 22 0.35 -12.90 -8.30
CA ASP A 22 0.11 -14.10 -7.49
C ASP A 22 1.29 -15.10 -7.57
N GLU A 23 2.03 -15.11 -8.69
CA GLU A 23 3.24 -15.94 -8.86
C GLU A 23 4.40 -15.52 -7.95
N VAL A 24 4.41 -14.29 -7.44
CA VAL A 24 5.41 -13.81 -6.46
C VAL A 24 4.86 -13.78 -5.03
N GLY A 25 3.74 -14.46 -4.78
CA GLY A 25 3.16 -14.63 -3.43
C GLY A 25 2.36 -13.43 -2.92
N LEU A 26 2.00 -12.48 -3.78
CA LEU A 26 1.13 -11.36 -3.43
C LEU A 26 -0.32 -11.65 -3.84
N ASP A 27 -1.28 -11.05 -3.15
CA ASP A 27 -2.69 -11.21 -3.52
C ASP A 27 -3.05 -10.19 -4.60
N GLY A 28 -3.25 -10.66 -5.83
CA GLY A 28 -3.56 -9.79 -6.95
C GLY A 28 -4.94 -9.13 -6.90
N ASP A 29 -5.83 -9.54 -6.00
CA ASP A 29 -7.14 -8.91 -5.75
C ASP A 29 -7.08 -7.88 -4.60
N ALA A 30 -6.12 -8.04 -3.68
CA ALA A 30 -5.95 -7.16 -2.51
C ALA A 30 -4.66 -6.31 -2.55
N LEU A 31 -3.94 -6.25 -3.68
CA LEU A 31 -2.61 -5.65 -3.78
C LEU A 31 -2.52 -4.21 -3.25
N GLU A 32 -3.50 -3.37 -3.59
CA GLU A 32 -3.54 -1.99 -3.11
C GLU A 32 -3.77 -1.92 -1.59
N ALA A 33 -4.63 -2.77 -1.05
CA ALA A 33 -4.87 -2.85 0.39
C ALA A 33 -3.62 -3.35 1.15
N GLN A 34 -2.88 -4.31 0.57
CA GLN A 34 -1.60 -4.77 1.10
C GLN A 34 -0.56 -3.64 1.11
N ALA A 35 -0.48 -2.85 0.05
CA ALA A 35 0.39 -1.67 0.00
C ALA A 35 0.03 -0.64 1.08
N PHE A 36 -1.26 -0.36 1.28
CA PHE A 36 -1.70 0.52 2.38
C PHE A 36 -1.36 -0.03 3.77
N ALA A 37 -1.44 -1.35 3.99
CA ALA A 37 -1.03 -1.95 5.26
C ALA A 37 0.46 -1.72 5.53
N VAL A 38 1.32 -1.87 4.52
CA VAL A 38 2.75 -1.55 4.64
C VAL A 38 2.95 -0.06 4.95
N LEU A 39 2.24 0.84 4.26
CA LEU A 39 2.32 2.27 4.54
C LEU A 39 1.86 2.63 5.96
N ALA A 40 0.84 1.95 6.49
CA ALA A 40 0.36 2.16 7.85
C ALA A 40 1.41 1.79 8.90
N VAL A 41 2.08 0.64 8.75
CA VAL A 41 3.20 0.23 9.62
C VAL A 41 4.35 1.24 9.53
N ARG A 42 4.73 1.63 8.31
CA ARG A 42 5.80 2.63 8.11
C ARG A 42 5.45 3.99 8.72
N ALA A 43 4.20 4.43 8.62
CA ALA A 43 3.74 5.68 9.23
C ALA A 43 3.81 5.61 10.76
N ALA A 44 3.42 4.47 11.35
CA ALA A 44 3.52 4.25 12.79
C ALA A 44 4.98 4.27 13.28
N ASP A 45 5.92 3.80 12.45
CA ASP A 45 7.36 3.80 12.74
C ASP A 45 8.08 5.10 12.31
N GLY A 46 7.36 6.09 11.76
CA GLY A 46 7.94 7.35 11.28
C GLY A 46 8.87 7.20 10.06
N LEU A 47 8.72 6.13 9.27
CA LEU A 47 9.50 5.86 8.07
C LEU A 47 8.91 6.55 6.84
N ALA A 48 9.76 6.76 5.82
CA ALA A 48 9.33 7.40 4.58
C ALA A 48 8.23 6.61 3.85
N LEU A 49 7.25 7.30 3.30
CA LEU A 49 6.10 6.76 2.57
C LEU A 49 6.15 7.06 1.07
N SER A 50 7.03 7.96 0.64
CA SER A 50 7.23 8.32 -0.77
C SER A 50 8.59 7.84 -1.30
N TYR A 51 8.67 7.78 -2.63
CA TYR A 51 9.93 7.58 -3.34
C TYR A 51 10.14 8.75 -4.31
N ALA A 52 11.18 9.55 -4.06
CA ALA A 52 11.41 10.84 -4.71
C ALA A 52 11.30 10.80 -6.25
N SER A 53 11.84 9.75 -6.90
CA SER A 53 11.81 9.64 -8.36
C SER A 53 10.43 9.35 -8.94
N THR A 54 9.44 9.01 -8.11
CA THR A 54 8.04 8.76 -8.53
C THR A 54 7.10 9.88 -8.11
N THR A 55 7.41 10.61 -7.03
CA THR A 55 6.56 11.67 -6.46
C THR A 55 7.09 13.08 -6.67
N ALA A 56 8.27 13.24 -7.29
CA ALA A 56 8.92 14.53 -7.53
C ALA A 56 9.17 15.36 -6.26
N THR A 57 9.27 14.71 -5.10
CA THR A 57 9.68 15.34 -3.84
C THR A 57 11.20 15.42 -3.75
N ASP A 58 11.74 16.43 -3.06
CA ASP A 58 13.20 16.65 -2.91
C ASP A 58 13.93 15.51 -2.17
N GLY A 59 13.19 14.66 -1.48
CA GLY A 59 13.68 13.46 -0.80
C GLY A 59 12.53 12.49 -0.51
N ALA A 60 12.83 11.40 0.17
CA ALA A 60 11.80 10.49 0.68
C ALA A 60 11.08 11.15 1.87
N VAL A 61 9.74 11.19 1.83
CA VAL A 61 8.92 11.98 2.77
C VAL A 61 8.10 11.04 3.67
N THR A 62 8.06 11.33 4.97
CA THR A 62 7.18 10.67 5.95
C THR A 62 5.75 11.23 5.89
N GLY A 63 4.78 10.55 6.48
CA GLY A 63 3.41 11.08 6.52
C GLY A 63 2.44 10.17 7.26
N GLY A 64 1.15 10.35 6.99
CA GLY A 64 0.07 9.64 7.67
C GLY A 64 -0.29 10.25 9.03
N ALA A 65 -1.45 9.86 9.56
CA ALA A 65 -1.93 10.26 10.87
C ALA A 65 -2.42 9.03 11.64
N LEU A 66 -1.87 8.81 12.84
CA LEU A 66 -2.27 7.68 13.67
C LEU A 66 -3.53 8.02 14.47
N HIS A 67 -4.65 7.45 14.04
CA HIS A 67 -5.91 7.52 14.79
C HIS A 67 -6.04 6.28 15.67
N ARG A 68 -5.92 6.46 16.98
CA ARG A 68 -6.09 5.35 17.94
C ARG A 68 -7.56 4.96 18.02
N ALA A 69 -7.84 3.67 17.89
CA ALA A 69 -9.18 3.15 18.11
C ALA A 69 -9.64 3.50 19.53
N GLN A 70 -10.84 4.06 19.66
CA GLN A 70 -11.48 4.17 20.96
C GLN A 70 -12.03 2.79 21.33
N VAL A 71 -11.60 2.28 22.48
CA VAL A 71 -12.17 1.06 23.04
C VAL A 71 -13.57 1.42 23.54
N VAL A 72 -14.61 0.98 22.82
CA VAL A 72 -16.00 1.12 23.26
C VAL A 72 -16.15 0.29 24.54
N GLY A 73 -16.11 0.97 25.69
CA GLY A 73 -16.14 0.33 27.02
C GLY A 73 -15.34 1.05 28.12
N GLN A 74 -14.46 2.00 27.78
CA GLN A 74 -13.83 2.86 28.80
C GLN A 74 -14.76 4.05 29.09
N VAL A 75 -15.74 3.84 29.98
CA VAL A 75 -16.39 4.95 30.67
C VAL A 75 -15.31 5.70 31.43
N SER A 76 -14.95 6.89 30.95
CA SER A 76 -14.15 7.84 31.72
C SER A 76 -14.98 8.28 32.93
N GLY A 77 -14.97 7.46 33.98
CA GLY A 77 -15.38 7.86 35.31
C GLY A 77 -14.40 8.92 35.81
N ARG A 78 -14.64 10.18 35.47
CA ARG A 78 -14.06 11.32 36.16
C ARG A 78 -15.20 12.08 36.81
N ASN A 79 -15.58 11.59 37.99
CA ASN A 79 -16.42 12.30 38.93
C ASN A 79 -15.51 12.75 40.07
N ARG A 80 -14.95 13.96 39.96
CA ARG A 80 -14.64 14.95 41.02
C ARG A 80 -14.33 16.28 40.36
#